data_AF-A0A2X4UAQ8-F1
#
_entry.id   AF-A0A2X4UAQ8-F1
#
_cell.length_a   1.000
_cell.length_b   1.000
_cell.length_c   1.000
_cell.angle_alpha   90.00
_cell.angle_beta   90.00
_cell.angle_gamma   90.00
#
_symmetry.space_group_name_H-M   'P 1'
#
loop_
_entity.id
_entity.type
_entity.pdbx_description
1 polymer ?
#
loop_
_entity_poly.entity_id
_entity_poly.type
_entity_poly.pdbx_seq_one_letter_code
_entity_poly.pdbx_strand_id
1 'polypeptide(L)'
;MSPASTAVRLSDPASTLAGVAAAAAAVMVLAVGDSVLPAGTRNDYAPLVTAMLAVLAAIGLQRSGSRRTAWAIGAGAVLVLGSVRYIVPVDASSETLTVVGFVAAASSGVLLGAAVAGAWGAVSNQGALIIGAWAAFLTAAAVGAQVPLAAMRWTVPQWLLVVALVALVAAAITVRPGMRVQRPDPRLSVVAVVAAGVLTLGYRLLGELVTSQAVAGAVRMWLVTAVALVAIVIGAELVSRLVPPGDARFVLAATGAVAAGYPLVVELWAGAPWWVLLVTVGAVLVGVRLARYFPYALAGLLVAVVVSVATVWFPDETGDGIPLWVRAALVAAGTGMALAASLPGSVSIAALGLSVPVPAAAVIGAVWVLPADPRWIVLALAATVGACAWQVR
;
A
#
# COMPACT_ATOMS: atom_id res chain seq x y z
N MET A 1 3.00 7.62 -44.80
CA MET A 1 2.22 7.51 -43.55
C MET A 1 3.19 7.48 -42.38
N SER A 2 3.14 8.48 -41.49
CA SER A 2 4.10 8.62 -40.40
C SER A 2 3.81 7.60 -39.28
N PRO A 3 4.75 6.71 -38.91
CA PRO A 3 4.60 5.76 -37.81
C PRO A 3 4.57 6.41 -36.42
N ALA A 4 4.72 7.74 -36.35
CA ALA A 4 4.73 8.48 -35.09
C ALA A 4 3.35 8.55 -34.40
N SER A 5 2.24 8.39 -35.13
CA SER A 5 0.88 8.61 -34.59
C SER A 5 0.30 7.40 -33.83
N THR A 6 0.62 6.18 -34.25
CA THR A 6 0.16 4.93 -33.60
C THR A 6 0.95 4.61 -32.34
N ALA A 7 2.25 4.90 -32.32
CA ALA A 7 3.10 4.67 -31.14
C ALA A 7 2.79 5.61 -29.95
N VAL A 8 2.20 6.80 -30.16
CA VAL A 8 1.71 7.66 -29.04
C VAL A 8 0.48 7.04 -28.38
N ARG A 9 -0.41 6.41 -29.17
CA ARG A 9 -1.69 5.90 -28.65
C ARG A 9 -1.54 4.61 -27.84
N LEU A 10 -0.45 3.85 -28.01
CA LEU A 10 -0.22 2.55 -27.37
C LEU A 10 0.68 2.58 -26.13
N SER A 11 1.56 3.59 -25.96
CA SER A 11 2.46 3.67 -24.80
C SER A 11 1.74 3.98 -23.49
N ASP A 12 0.64 4.72 -23.56
CA ASP A 12 -0.15 5.14 -22.40
C ASP A 12 -0.99 3.99 -21.80
N PRO A 13 -1.72 3.16 -22.57
CA PRO A 13 -2.45 2.02 -22.00
C PRO A 13 -1.52 0.94 -21.43
N ALA A 14 -0.37 0.68 -22.06
CA ALA A 14 0.58 -0.32 -21.56
C ALA A 14 1.22 0.12 -20.23
N SER A 15 1.65 1.39 -20.13
CA SER A 15 2.27 1.90 -18.90
C SER A 15 1.28 2.10 -17.74
N THR A 16 0.02 2.48 -18.04
CA THR A 16 -1.04 2.51 -17.02
C THR A 16 -1.33 1.12 -16.48
N LEU A 17 -1.53 0.12 -17.35
CA LEU A 17 -1.82 -1.26 -16.94
C LEU A 17 -0.63 -1.87 -16.18
N ALA A 18 0.60 -1.59 -16.62
CA ALA A 18 1.81 -1.98 -15.90
C ALA A 18 1.88 -1.36 -14.50
N GLY A 19 1.54 -0.07 -14.36
CA GLY A 19 1.46 0.62 -13.08
C GLY A 19 0.45 -0.03 -12.13
N VAL A 20 -0.78 -0.29 -12.60
CA VAL A 20 -1.82 -0.96 -11.79
C VAL A 20 -1.35 -2.36 -11.38
N ALA A 21 -0.95 -3.19 -12.34
CA ALA A 21 -0.67 -4.60 -12.11
C ALA A 21 0.60 -4.81 -11.25
N ALA A 22 1.66 -4.03 -11.47
CA ALA A 22 2.88 -4.13 -10.70
C ALA A 22 2.71 -3.65 -9.25
N ALA A 23 2.00 -2.53 -9.05
CA ALA A 23 1.71 -2.03 -7.71
C ALA A 23 0.78 -2.98 -6.94
N ALA A 24 -0.26 -3.52 -7.62
CA ALA A 24 -1.15 -4.51 -7.04
C ALA A 24 -0.39 -5.80 -6.67
N ALA A 25 0.45 -6.32 -7.57
CA ALA A 25 1.26 -7.49 -7.30
C ALA A 25 2.20 -7.28 -6.10
N ALA A 26 2.96 -6.19 -6.07
CA ALA A 26 3.89 -5.89 -4.99
C ALA A 26 3.20 -5.83 -3.61
N VAL A 27 2.06 -5.13 -3.52
CA VAL A 27 1.32 -5.01 -2.26
C VAL A 27 0.64 -6.33 -1.87
N MET A 28 0.06 -7.05 -2.85
CA MET A 28 -0.58 -8.34 -2.60
C MET A 28 0.43 -9.38 -2.10
N VAL A 29 1.63 -9.46 -2.71
CA VAL A 29 2.70 -10.36 -2.25
C VAL A 29 3.06 -10.07 -0.80
N LEU A 30 3.23 -8.80 -0.44
CA LEU A 30 3.64 -8.42 0.90
C LEU A 30 2.53 -8.70 1.94
N ALA A 31 1.29 -8.27 1.64
CA ALA A 31 0.18 -8.39 2.57
C ALA A 31 -0.31 -9.84 2.74
N VAL A 32 -0.23 -10.67 1.70
CA VAL A 32 -0.61 -12.09 1.78
C VAL A 32 0.55 -12.97 2.25
N GLY A 33 1.79 -12.69 1.82
CA GLY A 33 2.98 -13.49 2.13
C GLY A 33 3.21 -13.66 3.63
N ASP A 34 3.01 -12.60 4.42
CA ASP A 34 3.16 -12.65 5.88
C ASP A 34 2.06 -13.50 6.57
N SER A 35 0.88 -13.61 5.96
CA SER A 35 -0.24 -14.36 6.53
C SER A 35 -0.15 -15.88 6.34
N VAL A 36 0.61 -16.33 5.33
CA VAL A 36 0.64 -17.74 4.86
C VAL A 36 1.83 -18.53 5.38
N LEU A 37 2.87 -17.86 5.89
CA LEU A 37 3.98 -18.55 6.56
C LEU A 37 3.56 -19.12 7.92
N PRO A 38 4.00 -20.34 8.27
CA PRO A 38 3.79 -20.92 9.60
C PRO A 38 4.15 -19.95 10.73
N ALA A 39 3.42 -20.03 11.85
CA ALA A 39 3.76 -19.26 13.04
C ALA A 39 5.21 -19.54 13.46
N GLY A 40 6.02 -18.50 13.64
CA GLY A 40 7.45 -18.60 13.96
C GLY A 40 8.42 -18.58 12.77
N THR A 41 7.94 -18.62 11.53
CA THR A 41 8.75 -18.39 10.31
C THR A 41 8.42 -17.07 9.62
N ARG A 42 7.46 -16.33 10.16
CA ARG A 42 7.13 -14.96 9.75
C ARG A 42 8.30 -14.05 10.03
N ASN A 43 8.66 -13.27 9.04
CA ASN A 43 9.75 -12.31 9.16
C ASN A 43 9.17 -10.92 9.36
N ASP A 44 9.15 -10.52 10.62
CA ASP A 44 8.63 -9.24 11.09
C ASP A 44 9.30 -8.00 10.46
N TYR A 45 10.44 -8.17 9.79
CA TYR A 45 11.19 -7.11 9.11
C TYR A 45 10.94 -7.05 7.60
N ALA A 46 10.12 -7.92 7.02
CA ALA A 46 9.78 -7.91 5.60
C ALA A 46 9.19 -6.57 5.09
N PRO A 47 8.30 -5.88 5.83
CA PRO A 47 7.80 -4.56 5.42
C PRO A 47 8.89 -3.48 5.37
N LEU A 48 9.88 -3.56 6.28
CA LEU A 48 11.03 -2.63 6.30
C LEU A 48 11.91 -2.82 5.07
N VAL A 49 12.27 -4.07 4.76
CA VAL A 49 13.06 -4.40 3.56
C VAL A 49 12.34 -3.94 2.30
N THR A 50 11.02 -4.17 2.23
CA THR A 50 10.19 -3.77 1.09
C THR A 50 10.16 -2.25 0.90
N ALA A 51 9.90 -1.48 1.96
CA ALA A 51 9.84 -0.02 1.89
C ALA A 51 11.20 0.60 1.53
N MET A 52 12.28 0.14 2.15
CA MET A 52 13.62 0.61 1.84
C MET A 52 13.99 0.31 0.38
N LEU A 53 13.75 -0.91 -0.10
CA LEU A 53 14.07 -1.27 -1.48
C LEU A 53 13.15 -0.62 -2.50
N ALA A 54 11.89 -0.32 -2.17
CA ALA A 54 11.02 0.48 -3.03
C ALA A 54 11.59 1.88 -3.27
N VAL A 55 12.02 2.56 -2.21
CA VAL A 55 12.62 3.89 -2.31
C VAL A 55 13.99 3.84 -3.00
N LEU A 56 14.86 2.90 -2.63
CA LEU A 56 16.19 2.75 -3.24
C LEU A 56 16.11 2.39 -4.73
N ALA A 57 15.22 1.47 -5.11
CA ALA A 57 15.01 1.11 -6.51
C ALA A 57 14.46 2.30 -7.31
N ALA A 58 13.50 3.04 -6.76
CA ALA A 58 12.97 4.24 -7.40
C ALA A 58 14.09 5.28 -7.65
N ILE A 59 14.90 5.58 -6.64
CA ILE A 59 16.03 6.53 -6.75
C ILE A 59 17.07 6.04 -7.76
N GLY A 60 17.46 4.75 -7.70
CA GLY A 60 18.43 4.16 -8.63
C GLY A 60 17.96 4.24 -10.08
N LEU A 61 16.67 3.97 -10.30
CA LEU A 61 16.05 4.07 -11.63
C LEU A 61 15.90 5.52 -12.10
N GLN A 62 15.62 6.48 -11.21
CA GLN A 62 15.67 7.91 -11.54
C GLN A 62 17.06 8.33 -12.02
N ARG A 63 18.13 7.83 -11.38
CA ARG A 63 19.52 8.09 -11.79
C ARG A 63 19.85 7.50 -13.16
N SER A 64 19.30 6.32 -13.47
CA SER A 64 19.45 5.70 -14.80
C SER A 64 18.77 6.51 -15.91
N GLY A 65 17.75 7.31 -15.57
CA GLY A 65 17.09 8.24 -16.48
C GLY A 65 16.27 7.57 -17.58
N SER A 66 15.95 6.27 -17.49
CA SER A 66 15.18 5.55 -18.51
C SER A 66 13.94 4.88 -17.91
N ARG A 67 12.75 5.18 -18.45
CA ARG A 67 11.52 4.46 -18.06
C ARG A 67 11.52 3.01 -18.52
N ARG A 68 12.23 2.72 -19.62
CA ARG A 68 12.35 1.36 -20.17
C ARG A 68 13.11 0.43 -19.21
N THR A 69 14.18 0.93 -18.59
CA THR A 69 14.94 0.15 -17.60
C THR A 69 14.11 -0.09 -16.35
N ALA A 70 13.29 0.88 -15.92
CA ALA A 70 12.35 0.69 -14.82
C ALA A 70 11.39 -0.49 -15.07
N TRP A 71 10.71 -0.50 -16.23
CA TRP A 71 9.80 -1.59 -16.56
C TRP A 71 10.50 -2.94 -16.74
N ALA A 72 11.71 -2.96 -17.31
CA ALA A 72 12.51 -4.18 -17.44
C ALA A 72 12.94 -4.75 -16.07
N ILE A 73 13.38 -3.89 -15.15
CA ILE A 73 13.72 -4.30 -13.77
C ILE A 73 12.48 -4.80 -13.04
N GLY A 74 11.33 -4.13 -13.21
CA GLY A 74 10.06 -4.61 -12.68
C GLY A 74 9.70 -6.00 -13.21
N ALA A 75 9.84 -6.26 -14.51
CA ALA A 75 9.60 -7.58 -15.09
C ALA A 75 10.55 -8.64 -14.50
N GLY A 76 11.82 -8.29 -14.30
CA GLY A 76 12.79 -9.15 -13.59
C GLY A 76 12.36 -9.48 -12.17
N ALA A 77 11.87 -8.49 -11.41
CA ALA A 77 11.36 -8.71 -10.05
C ALA A 77 10.13 -9.64 -10.03
N VAL A 78 9.22 -9.50 -11.00
CA VAL A 78 8.07 -10.43 -11.15
C VAL A 78 8.53 -11.85 -11.47
N LEU A 79 9.55 -12.02 -12.31
CA LEU A 79 10.13 -13.33 -12.60
C LEU A 79 10.75 -13.97 -11.37
N VAL A 80 11.45 -13.20 -10.53
CA VAL A 80 11.98 -13.69 -9.24
C VAL A 80 10.84 -14.12 -8.31
N LEU A 81 9.79 -13.30 -8.16
CA LEU A 81 8.61 -13.65 -7.36
C LEU A 81 7.93 -14.93 -7.87
N GLY A 82 7.83 -15.09 -9.19
CA GLY A 82 7.25 -16.29 -9.80
C GLY A 82 8.13 -17.53 -9.66
N SER A 83 9.46 -17.39 -9.75
CA SER A 83 10.41 -18.51 -9.74
C SER A 83 10.66 -19.07 -8.34
N VAL A 84 10.69 -18.20 -7.32
CA VAL A 84 10.89 -18.56 -5.92
C VAL A 84 10.03 -19.75 -5.50
N ARG A 85 8.76 -19.76 -5.90
CA ARG A 85 7.82 -20.84 -5.58
C ARG A 85 8.25 -22.22 -6.11
N TYR A 86 8.91 -22.29 -7.26
CA TYR A 86 9.33 -23.56 -7.87
C TYR A 86 10.65 -24.09 -7.29
N ILE A 87 11.39 -23.23 -6.59
CA ILE A 87 12.70 -23.54 -6.05
C ILE A 87 12.60 -24.00 -4.58
N VAL A 88 11.53 -23.62 -3.86
CA VAL A 88 11.33 -23.99 -2.45
C VAL A 88 10.78 -25.42 -2.34
N PRO A 89 11.52 -26.36 -1.71
CA PRO A 89 11.04 -27.73 -1.51
C PRO A 89 9.82 -27.79 -0.58
N VAL A 90 9.02 -28.85 -0.72
CA VAL A 90 7.86 -29.11 0.15
C VAL A 90 8.28 -29.33 1.62
N ASP A 91 9.53 -29.72 1.87
CA ASP A 91 10.04 -29.96 3.23
C ASP A 91 11.06 -28.88 3.64
N ALA A 92 10.93 -27.67 3.09
CA ALA A 92 11.81 -26.55 3.40
C ALA A 92 11.84 -26.25 4.91
N SER A 93 13.05 -26.11 5.45
CA SER A 93 13.27 -25.71 6.84
C SER A 93 12.73 -24.31 7.13
N SER A 94 12.50 -24.01 8.41
CA SER A 94 12.10 -22.67 8.87
C SER A 94 13.06 -21.57 8.38
N GLU A 95 14.36 -21.82 8.44
CA GLU A 95 15.39 -20.89 7.94
C GLU A 95 15.25 -20.62 6.44
N THR A 96 14.99 -21.67 5.64
CA THR A 96 14.77 -21.54 4.20
C THR A 96 13.54 -20.66 3.94
N LEU A 97 12.43 -20.90 4.64
CA LEU A 97 11.21 -20.10 4.50
C LEU A 97 11.43 -18.63 4.88
N THR A 98 12.23 -18.35 5.91
CA THR A 98 12.61 -16.98 6.31
C THR A 98 13.42 -16.27 5.23
N VAL A 99 14.43 -16.93 4.66
CA VAL A 99 15.24 -16.40 3.55
C VAL A 99 14.35 -16.08 2.35
N VAL A 100 13.44 -16.98 2.03
CA VAL A 100 12.54 -16.81 0.90
C VAL A 100 11.57 -15.64 1.14
N GLY A 101 11.09 -15.45 2.38
CA GLY A 101 10.34 -14.26 2.79
C GLY A 101 11.10 -12.95 2.54
N PHE A 102 12.40 -12.91 2.86
CA PHE A 102 13.26 -11.75 2.53
C PHE A 102 13.39 -11.52 1.02
N VAL A 103 13.57 -12.57 0.23
CA VAL A 103 13.67 -12.46 -1.24
C VAL A 103 12.36 -11.93 -1.82
N ALA A 104 11.21 -12.39 -1.31
CA ALA A 104 9.90 -11.92 -1.73
C ALA A 104 9.65 -10.46 -1.35
N ALA A 105 9.98 -10.07 -0.12
CA ALA A 105 9.94 -8.69 0.35
C ALA A 105 10.82 -7.78 -0.52
N ALA A 106 12.07 -8.21 -0.77
CA ALA A 106 13.01 -7.46 -1.58
C ALA A 106 12.53 -7.29 -3.01
N SER A 107 12.03 -8.36 -3.64
CA SER A 107 11.53 -8.34 -5.01
C SER A 107 10.25 -7.49 -5.12
N SER A 108 9.37 -7.54 -4.11
CA SER A 108 8.17 -6.69 -4.04
C SER A 108 8.53 -5.21 -3.89
N GLY A 109 9.55 -4.91 -3.08
CA GLY A 109 10.09 -3.56 -2.95
C GLY A 109 10.63 -3.04 -4.26
N VAL A 110 11.52 -3.80 -4.90
CA VAL A 110 12.07 -3.46 -6.23
C VAL A 110 10.97 -3.29 -7.26
N LEU A 111 9.96 -4.17 -7.27
CA LEU A 111 8.80 -4.08 -8.17
C LEU A 111 8.00 -2.79 -7.95
N LEU A 112 7.70 -2.45 -6.71
CA LEU A 112 6.99 -1.21 -6.36
C LEU A 112 7.81 0.02 -6.77
N GLY A 113 9.10 0.05 -6.43
CA GLY A 113 10.00 1.14 -6.81
C GLY A 113 10.16 1.31 -8.31
N ALA A 114 10.23 0.19 -9.05
CA ALA A 114 10.25 0.16 -10.50
C ALA A 114 8.94 0.65 -11.11
N ALA A 115 7.80 0.22 -10.57
CA ALA A 115 6.49 0.69 -10.99
C ALA A 115 6.37 2.20 -10.80
N VAL A 116 6.75 2.71 -9.62
CA VAL A 116 6.75 4.14 -9.32
C VAL A 116 7.63 4.90 -10.29
N ALA A 117 8.90 4.51 -10.47
CA ALA A 117 9.82 5.19 -11.39
C ALA A 117 9.36 5.15 -12.86
N GLY A 118 8.77 4.03 -13.31
CA GLY A 118 8.27 3.85 -14.68
C GLY A 118 7.00 4.65 -14.97
N ALA A 119 6.10 4.74 -13.98
CA ALA A 119 4.81 5.42 -14.09
C ALA A 119 4.88 6.92 -13.77
N TRP A 120 5.84 7.40 -12.97
CA TRP A 120 5.86 8.80 -12.53
C TRP A 120 6.09 9.78 -13.69
N GLY A 121 5.35 10.90 -13.65
CA GLY A 121 5.39 11.95 -14.66
C GLY A 121 4.24 11.92 -15.67
N ALA A 122 3.22 11.09 -15.45
CA ALA A 122 1.91 11.21 -16.11
C ALA A 122 0.79 11.00 -15.08
N VAL A 123 -0.20 11.90 -15.05
CA VAL A 123 -1.30 11.88 -14.06
C VAL A 123 -2.12 10.59 -14.14
N SER A 124 -2.33 10.04 -15.35
CA SER A 124 -2.99 8.75 -15.55
C SER A 124 -2.24 7.60 -14.86
N ASN A 125 -0.92 7.61 -14.94
CA ASN A 125 -0.06 6.55 -14.42
C ASN A 125 0.11 6.67 -12.89
N GLN A 126 0.15 7.88 -12.35
CA GLN A 126 0.13 8.12 -10.90
C GLN A 126 -1.17 7.59 -10.28
N GLY A 127 -2.33 7.87 -10.91
CA GLY A 127 -3.61 7.30 -10.49
C GLY A 127 -3.62 5.78 -10.59
N ALA A 128 -3.06 5.20 -11.66
CA ALA A 128 -2.96 3.76 -11.84
C ALA A 128 -2.17 3.07 -10.71
N LEU A 129 -1.06 3.66 -10.26
CA LEU A 129 -0.30 3.13 -9.12
C LEU A 129 -1.13 3.09 -7.84
N ILE A 130 -1.87 4.18 -7.53
CA ILE A 130 -2.75 4.23 -6.36
C ILE A 130 -3.84 3.18 -6.47
N ILE A 131 -4.50 3.06 -7.63
CA ILE A 131 -5.54 2.06 -7.86
C ILE A 131 -5.01 0.66 -7.57
N GLY A 132 -3.85 0.31 -8.14
CA GLY A 132 -3.24 -1.01 -7.95
C GLY A 132 -2.82 -1.26 -6.50
N ALA A 133 -1.98 -0.38 -5.94
CA ALA A 133 -1.45 -0.53 -4.58
C ALA A 133 -2.56 -0.54 -3.52
N TRP A 134 -3.48 0.42 -3.60
CA TRP A 134 -4.50 0.61 -2.56
C TRP A 134 -5.61 -0.42 -2.64
N ALA A 135 -6.07 -0.79 -3.85
CA ALA A 135 -7.03 -1.87 -3.98
C ALA A 135 -6.46 -3.20 -3.50
N ALA A 136 -5.17 -3.48 -3.81
CA ALA A 136 -4.50 -4.66 -3.28
C ALA A 136 -4.38 -4.61 -1.75
N PHE A 137 -4.00 -3.47 -1.16
CA PHE A 137 -3.96 -3.31 0.30
C PHE A 137 -5.30 -3.65 0.96
N LEU A 138 -6.40 -3.10 0.44
CA LEU A 138 -7.74 -3.31 1.01
C LEU A 138 -8.24 -4.76 0.86
N THR A 139 -7.89 -5.44 -0.23
CA THR A 139 -8.44 -6.77 -0.58
C THR A 139 -7.52 -7.94 -0.24
N ALA A 140 -6.24 -7.69 0.04
CA ALA A 140 -5.24 -8.74 0.21
C ALA A 140 -5.59 -9.74 1.30
N ALA A 141 -6.03 -9.27 2.47
CA ALA A 141 -6.40 -10.14 3.58
C ALA A 141 -7.54 -11.10 3.19
N ALA A 142 -8.58 -10.59 2.52
CA ALA A 142 -9.71 -11.38 2.06
C ALA A 142 -9.33 -12.40 0.96
N VAL A 143 -8.50 -11.98 0.01
CA VAL A 143 -7.98 -12.88 -1.04
C VAL A 143 -7.12 -13.98 -0.42
N GLY A 144 -6.25 -13.64 0.53
CA GLY A 144 -5.41 -14.60 1.26
C GLY A 144 -6.24 -15.64 2.02
N ALA A 145 -7.32 -15.23 2.67
CA ALA A 145 -8.21 -16.12 3.42
C ALA A 145 -8.98 -17.12 2.53
N GLN A 146 -9.24 -16.78 1.27
CA GLN A 146 -9.98 -17.62 0.32
C GLN A 146 -9.12 -18.67 -0.40
N VAL A 147 -7.78 -18.60 -0.28
CA VAL A 147 -6.87 -19.54 -0.97
C VAL A 147 -6.62 -20.76 -0.08
N PRO A 148 -6.97 -21.99 -0.52
CA PRO A 148 -6.80 -23.19 0.30
C PRO A 148 -5.31 -23.47 0.58
N LEU A 149 -4.95 -23.51 1.86
CA LEU A 149 -3.59 -23.71 2.39
C LEU A 149 -2.91 -25.00 1.87
N ALA A 150 -3.70 -26.00 1.48
CA ALA A 150 -3.19 -27.30 1.03
C ALA A 150 -2.73 -27.35 -0.44
N ALA A 151 -3.15 -26.42 -1.30
CA ALA A 151 -2.98 -26.58 -2.75
C ALA A 151 -1.79 -25.83 -3.37
N MET A 152 -1.34 -24.69 -2.86
CA MET A 152 -0.18 -23.98 -3.44
C MET A 152 0.49 -23.07 -2.40
N ARG A 153 1.66 -23.48 -1.91
CA ARG A 153 2.40 -22.85 -0.82
C ARG A 153 2.89 -21.40 -1.04
N TRP A 154 2.53 -20.72 -2.13
CA TRP A 154 2.90 -19.33 -2.38
C TRP A 154 1.74 -18.60 -3.08
N THR A 155 1.15 -17.67 -2.34
CA THR A 155 -0.25 -17.19 -2.39
C THR A 155 -0.41 -15.82 -3.05
N VAL A 156 0.41 -15.54 -4.05
CA VAL A 156 0.04 -14.52 -5.03
C VAL A 156 -0.81 -15.23 -6.08
N PRO A 157 -1.99 -14.72 -6.44
CA PRO A 157 -2.71 -15.25 -7.59
C PRO A 157 -1.76 -15.25 -8.79
N GLN A 158 -1.36 -16.43 -9.28
CA GLN A 158 -0.34 -16.54 -10.36
C GLN A 158 -0.76 -15.76 -11.60
N TRP A 159 -2.07 -15.68 -11.85
CA TRP A 159 -2.64 -14.85 -12.90
C TRP A 159 -2.25 -13.37 -12.75
N LEU A 160 -2.15 -12.82 -11.52
CA LEU A 160 -1.76 -11.45 -11.28
C LEU A 160 -0.28 -11.22 -11.61
N LEU A 161 0.61 -12.16 -11.24
CA LEU A 161 2.02 -12.09 -11.63
C LEU A 161 2.19 -12.20 -13.15
N VAL A 162 1.43 -13.06 -13.81
CA VAL A 162 1.45 -13.19 -15.28
C VAL A 162 0.96 -11.89 -15.93
N VAL A 163 -0.17 -11.33 -15.47
CA VAL A 163 -0.69 -10.06 -15.98
C VAL A 163 0.31 -8.92 -15.76
N ALA A 164 0.92 -8.83 -14.56
CA ALA A 164 1.95 -7.85 -14.26
C ALA A 164 3.17 -8.02 -15.18
N LEU A 165 3.65 -9.24 -15.38
CA LEU A 165 4.79 -9.52 -16.26
C LEU A 165 4.51 -9.08 -17.69
N VAL A 166 3.37 -9.50 -18.26
CA VAL A 166 2.97 -9.14 -19.63
C VAL A 166 2.85 -7.63 -19.77
N ALA A 167 2.25 -6.96 -18.79
CA ALA A 167 2.09 -5.51 -18.78
C ALA A 167 3.44 -4.77 -18.71
N LEU A 168 4.34 -5.20 -17.83
CA LEU A 168 5.67 -4.63 -17.67
C LEU A 168 6.51 -4.80 -18.94
N VAL A 169 6.46 -5.98 -19.56
CA VAL A 169 7.15 -6.26 -20.83
C VAL A 169 6.55 -5.39 -21.95
N ALA A 170 5.23 -5.32 -22.06
CA ALA A 170 4.56 -4.47 -23.04
C ALA A 170 4.92 -2.99 -22.84
N ALA A 171 4.96 -2.50 -21.61
CA ALA A 171 5.40 -1.14 -21.29
C ALA A 171 6.87 -0.93 -21.65
N ALA A 172 7.76 -1.88 -21.36
CA ALA A 172 9.17 -1.81 -21.72
C ALA A 172 9.41 -1.78 -23.25
N ILE A 173 8.55 -2.43 -24.04
CA ILE A 173 8.67 -2.46 -25.50
C ILE A 173 8.06 -1.19 -26.13
N THR A 174 6.97 -0.67 -25.57
CA THR A 174 6.24 0.48 -26.14
C THR A 174 6.78 1.84 -25.72
N VAL A 175 7.56 1.94 -24.64
CA VAL A 175 8.18 3.21 -24.21
C VAL A 175 9.20 3.70 -25.24
N ARG A 176 9.03 4.96 -25.67
CA ARG A 176 9.93 5.60 -26.63
C ARG A 176 11.33 5.82 -26.06
N PRO A 177 12.39 5.63 -26.87
CA PRO A 177 13.73 6.01 -26.48
C PRO A 177 13.79 7.52 -26.21
N GLY A 178 14.40 7.91 -25.08
CA GLY A 178 14.53 9.31 -24.66
C GLY A 178 13.48 9.80 -23.66
N MET A 179 12.44 9.02 -23.35
CA MET A 179 11.52 9.34 -22.24
C MET A 179 12.23 9.17 -20.90
N ARG A 180 12.65 10.28 -20.31
CA ARG A 180 13.42 10.29 -19.07
C ARG A 180 12.53 10.23 -17.83
N VAL A 181 13.00 9.50 -16.84
CA VAL A 181 12.46 9.59 -15.48
C VAL A 181 12.86 10.96 -14.91
N GLN A 182 12.00 11.55 -14.08
CA GLN A 182 12.30 12.80 -13.38
C GLN A 182 13.64 12.67 -12.64
N ARG A 183 14.53 13.66 -12.83
CA ARG A 183 15.86 13.64 -12.21
C ARG A 183 15.72 13.63 -10.68
N PRO A 184 16.50 12.80 -9.99
CA PRO A 184 16.44 12.73 -8.54
C PRO A 184 17.07 13.98 -7.94
N ASP A 185 16.38 14.62 -7.00
CA ASP A 185 17.01 15.55 -6.08
C ASP A 185 17.79 14.73 -5.02
N PRO A 186 19.12 14.89 -4.92
CA PRO A 186 19.93 14.12 -4.00
C PRO A 186 19.53 14.33 -2.54
N ARG A 187 19.06 15.53 -2.15
CA ARG A 187 18.62 15.80 -0.78
C ARG A 187 17.33 15.05 -0.46
N LEU A 188 16.34 15.11 -1.36
CA LEU A 188 15.07 14.40 -1.20
C LEU A 188 15.26 12.88 -1.21
N SER A 189 16.25 12.39 -1.96
CA SER A 189 16.59 10.97 -2.00
C SER A 189 17.08 10.46 -0.64
N VAL A 190 17.96 11.20 0.03
CA VAL A 190 18.45 10.85 1.38
C VAL A 190 17.32 10.91 2.39
N VAL A 191 16.52 11.98 2.37
CA VAL A 191 15.37 12.14 3.26
C VAL A 191 14.39 10.99 3.09
N ALA A 192 14.04 10.60 1.86
CA ALA A 192 13.09 9.52 1.61
C ALA A 192 13.59 8.16 2.11
N VAL A 193 14.89 7.84 1.95
CA VAL A 193 15.47 6.57 2.43
C VAL A 193 15.48 6.53 3.95
N VAL A 194 15.93 7.62 4.60
CA VAL A 194 15.95 7.71 6.07
C VAL A 194 14.53 7.65 6.61
N ALA A 195 13.59 8.37 6.01
CA ALA A 195 12.18 8.35 6.38
C ALA A 195 11.57 6.94 6.22
N ALA A 196 11.87 6.22 5.13
CA ALA A 196 11.40 4.85 4.94
C ALA A 196 11.89 3.94 6.07
N GLY A 197 13.18 3.97 6.39
CA GLY A 197 13.75 3.15 7.47
C GLY A 197 13.16 3.52 8.84
N VAL A 198 13.15 4.80 9.19
CA VAL A 198 12.67 5.29 10.50
C VAL A 198 11.18 5.03 10.68
N LEU A 199 10.34 5.32 9.69
CA LEU A 199 8.89 5.10 9.79
C LEU A 199 8.57 3.61 9.85
N THR A 200 9.15 2.79 8.98
CA THR A 200 8.83 1.35 8.98
C THR A 200 9.31 0.65 10.24
N LEU A 201 10.53 0.95 10.72
CA LEU A 201 11.03 0.41 11.97
C LEU A 201 10.22 0.95 13.16
N GLY A 202 9.95 2.24 13.19
CA GLY A 202 9.15 2.88 14.23
C GLY A 202 7.75 2.29 14.32
N TYR A 203 7.07 2.12 13.18
CA TYR A 203 5.74 1.50 13.14
C TYR A 203 5.82 0.04 13.62
N ARG A 204 6.80 -0.74 13.19
CA ARG A 204 6.94 -2.11 13.69
C ARG A 204 7.10 -2.16 15.21
N LEU A 205 8.03 -1.39 15.76
CA LEU A 205 8.34 -1.36 17.19
C LEU A 205 7.15 -0.84 18.02
N LEU A 206 6.43 0.17 17.51
CA LEU A 206 5.22 0.68 18.15
C LEU A 206 4.11 -0.37 18.15
N GLY A 207 3.93 -1.12 17.06
CA GLY A 207 2.95 -2.20 16.99
C GLY A 207 3.27 -3.32 17.97
N GLU A 208 4.54 -3.74 18.04
CA GLU A 208 5.01 -4.71 19.02
C GLU A 208 4.79 -4.22 20.46
N LEU A 209 5.12 -2.96 20.74
CA LEU A 209 4.88 -2.33 22.03
C LEU A 209 3.39 -2.37 22.39
N VAL A 210 2.49 -2.01 21.48
CA VAL A 210 1.04 -2.07 21.72
C VAL A 210 0.59 -3.51 22.02
N THR A 211 1.03 -4.49 21.22
CA THR A 211 0.68 -5.91 21.47
C THR A 211 1.22 -6.44 22.80
N SER A 212 2.44 -6.05 23.19
CA SER A 212 3.05 -6.47 24.46
C SER A 212 2.29 -5.96 25.69
N GLN A 213 1.53 -4.88 25.53
CA GLN A 213 0.75 -4.24 26.58
C GLN A 213 -0.74 -4.60 26.54
N ALA A 214 -1.18 -5.44 25.60
CA ALA A 214 -2.57 -5.86 25.47
C ALA A 214 -3.09 -6.64 26.70
N VAL A 215 -2.18 -7.28 27.45
CA VAL A 215 -2.49 -8.03 28.69
C VAL A 215 -2.17 -7.21 29.94
N ALA A 216 -1.65 -5.99 29.80
CA ALA A 216 -1.43 -5.10 30.92
C ALA A 216 -2.76 -4.51 31.43
N GLY A 217 -2.76 -3.91 32.63
CA GLY A 217 -3.93 -3.21 33.15
C GLY A 217 -4.47 -2.15 32.17
N ALA A 218 -5.80 -1.98 32.12
CA ALA A 218 -6.51 -1.20 31.09
C ALA A 218 -5.95 0.21 30.87
N VAL A 219 -5.61 0.92 31.95
CA VAL A 219 -5.04 2.27 31.88
C VAL A 219 -3.70 2.30 31.14
N ARG A 220 -2.81 1.33 31.43
CA ARG A 220 -1.48 1.26 30.81
C ARG A 220 -1.57 0.89 29.33
N MET A 221 -2.46 -0.04 28.99
CA MET A 221 -2.75 -0.41 27.60
C MET A 221 -3.20 0.81 26.79
N TRP A 222 -4.17 1.59 27.30
CA TRP A 222 -4.67 2.77 26.60
C TRP A 222 -3.64 3.90 26.50
N LEU A 223 -2.83 4.12 27.54
CA LEU A 223 -1.73 5.10 27.49
C LEU A 223 -0.72 4.75 26.38
N VAL A 224 -0.29 3.49 26.31
CA VAL A 224 0.66 3.04 25.30
C VAL A 224 0.06 3.12 23.90
N THR A 225 -1.20 2.76 23.75
CA THR A 225 -1.96 2.87 22.49
C THR A 225 -2.03 4.32 22.02
N ALA A 226 -2.40 5.24 22.91
CA ALA A 226 -2.47 6.67 22.60
C ALA A 226 -1.09 7.21 22.22
N VAL A 227 -0.04 6.87 22.97
CA VAL A 227 1.35 7.27 22.67
C VAL A 227 1.79 6.73 21.31
N ALA A 228 1.45 5.48 20.97
CA ALA A 228 1.82 4.88 19.69
C ALA A 228 1.13 5.56 18.51
N LEU A 229 -0.19 5.81 18.61
CA LEU A 229 -0.94 6.51 17.57
C LEU A 229 -0.43 7.95 17.37
N VAL A 230 -0.16 8.67 18.47
CA VAL A 230 0.43 10.01 18.43
C VAL A 230 1.82 9.98 17.78
N ALA A 231 2.66 9.01 18.15
CA ALA A 231 4.00 8.86 17.58
C ALA A 231 3.97 8.58 16.06
N ILE A 232 2.98 7.82 15.57
CA ILE A 232 2.79 7.60 14.13
C ILE A 232 2.49 8.89 13.39
N VAL A 233 1.57 9.69 13.92
CA VAL A 233 1.18 10.98 13.33
C VAL A 233 2.36 11.95 13.38
N ILE A 234 3.06 12.04 14.52
CA ILE A 234 4.27 12.87 14.65
C ILE A 234 5.35 12.42 13.67
N GLY A 235 5.57 11.12 13.50
CA GLY A 235 6.54 10.59 12.54
C GLY A 235 6.19 11.00 11.10
N ALA A 236 4.92 10.85 10.71
CA ALA A 236 4.45 11.27 9.39
C ALA A 236 4.56 12.79 9.18
N GLU A 237 4.26 13.58 10.21
CA GLU A 237 4.40 15.04 10.23
C GLU A 237 5.87 15.48 10.19
N LEU A 238 6.76 14.79 10.90
CA LEU A 238 8.19 15.11 10.86
C LEU A 238 8.74 14.88 9.45
N VAL A 239 8.34 13.78 8.80
CA VAL A 239 8.69 13.50 7.40
C VAL A 239 8.07 14.54 6.46
N SER A 240 6.82 14.96 6.71
CA SER A 240 6.16 16.01 5.94
C SER A 240 6.93 17.33 5.96
N ARG A 241 7.50 17.69 7.12
CA ARG A 241 8.30 18.92 7.31
C ARG A 241 9.69 18.87 6.67
N LEU A 242 10.25 17.67 6.47
CA LEU A 242 11.54 17.48 5.81
C LEU A 242 11.44 17.51 4.28
N VAL A 243 10.21 17.59 3.78
CA VAL A 243 9.84 17.49 2.37
C VAL A 243 9.29 18.85 1.89
N PRO A 244 9.49 19.23 0.60
CA PRO A 244 8.90 20.44 0.05
C PRO A 244 7.38 20.49 0.27
N PRO A 245 6.79 21.68 0.50
CA PRO A 245 5.40 21.82 0.95
C PRO A 245 4.34 21.20 0.02
N GLY A 246 4.66 20.98 -1.27
CA GLY A 246 3.78 20.28 -2.21
C GLY A 246 3.73 18.75 -2.05
N ASP A 247 4.77 18.15 -1.46
CA ASP A 247 4.96 16.69 -1.41
C ASP A 247 4.69 16.12 -0.01
N ALA A 248 4.59 17.01 0.99
CA ALA A 248 4.42 16.71 2.41
C ALA A 248 3.11 15.95 2.73
N ARG A 249 2.10 16.13 1.89
CA ARG A 249 0.71 15.68 2.15
C ARG A 249 0.50 14.18 1.94
N PHE A 250 1.29 13.55 1.07
CA PHE A 250 1.01 12.18 0.65
C PHE A 250 1.21 11.15 1.76
N VAL A 251 2.28 11.28 2.55
CA VAL A 251 2.59 10.35 3.65
C VAL A 251 1.53 10.44 4.75
N LEU A 252 1.11 11.65 5.11
CA LEU A 252 0.03 11.88 6.06
C LEU A 252 -1.31 11.33 5.57
N ALA A 253 -1.64 11.55 4.29
CA ALA A 253 -2.85 11.01 3.68
C ALA A 253 -2.83 9.48 3.64
N ALA A 254 -1.67 8.85 3.36
CA ALA A 254 -1.50 7.41 3.40
C ALA A 254 -1.75 6.85 4.81
N THR A 255 -1.13 7.43 5.83
CA THR A 255 -1.34 7.02 7.22
C THR A 255 -2.80 7.17 7.65
N GLY A 256 -3.42 8.31 7.34
CA GLY A 256 -4.85 8.55 7.61
C GLY A 256 -5.76 7.59 6.84
N ALA A 257 -5.44 7.28 5.58
CA ALA A 257 -6.21 6.33 4.78
C ALA A 257 -6.14 4.91 5.35
N VAL A 258 -4.98 4.49 5.89
CA VAL A 258 -4.85 3.19 6.58
C VAL A 258 -5.71 3.16 7.82
N ALA A 259 -5.63 4.19 8.67
CA ALA A 259 -6.43 4.26 9.89
C ALA A 259 -7.94 4.26 9.61
N ALA A 260 -8.38 4.97 8.57
CA ALA A 260 -9.78 4.99 8.15
C ALA A 260 -10.23 3.68 7.48
N GLY A 261 -9.36 3.05 6.68
CA GLY A 261 -9.66 1.86 5.89
C GLY A 261 -9.49 0.54 6.62
N TYR A 262 -8.75 0.50 7.74
CA TYR A 262 -8.44 -0.75 8.44
C TYR A 262 -9.68 -1.52 8.92
N PRO A 263 -10.75 -0.89 9.47
CA PRO A 263 -11.97 -1.61 9.82
C PRO A 263 -12.58 -2.38 8.63
N LEU A 264 -12.56 -1.77 7.44
CA LEU A 264 -13.01 -2.43 6.21
C LEU A 264 -12.13 -3.65 5.86
N VAL A 265 -10.80 -3.56 6.04
CA VAL A 265 -9.89 -4.69 5.78
C VAL A 265 -10.27 -5.89 6.64
N VAL A 266 -10.61 -5.66 7.92
CA VAL A 266 -11.02 -6.71 8.85
C VAL A 266 -12.37 -7.32 8.44
N GLU A 267 -13.35 -6.50 8.06
CA GLU A 267 -14.65 -6.99 7.59
C GLU A 267 -14.53 -7.81 6.30
N LEU A 268 -13.69 -7.38 5.35
CA LEU A 268 -13.45 -8.13 4.12
C LEU A 268 -12.78 -9.48 4.40
N TRP A 269 -11.83 -9.50 5.35
CA TRP A 269 -11.15 -10.70 5.80
C TRP A 269 -12.10 -11.71 6.45
N ALA A 270 -13.13 -11.25 7.16
CA ALA A 270 -14.10 -12.10 7.87
C ALA A 270 -15.00 -12.96 6.96
N GLY A 271 -14.92 -12.83 5.64
CA GLY A 271 -15.63 -13.71 4.70
C GLY A 271 -16.44 -12.99 3.62
N ALA A 272 -15.93 -11.88 3.07
CA ALA A 272 -16.64 -11.16 2.02
C ALA A 272 -16.72 -11.99 0.70
N PRO A 273 -17.87 -11.96 0.00
CA PRO A 273 -17.98 -12.54 -1.33
C PRO A 273 -16.99 -11.91 -2.33
N TRP A 274 -16.49 -12.70 -3.29
CA TRP A 274 -15.51 -12.24 -4.29
C TRP A 274 -15.95 -10.99 -5.08
N TRP A 275 -17.26 -10.84 -5.34
CA TRP A 275 -17.80 -9.69 -6.06
C TRP A 275 -17.74 -8.40 -5.23
N VAL A 276 -17.74 -8.48 -3.90
CA VAL A 276 -17.52 -7.31 -3.02
C VAL A 276 -16.10 -6.78 -3.21
N LEU A 277 -15.12 -7.66 -3.40
CA LEU A 277 -13.73 -7.26 -3.69
C LEU A 277 -13.64 -6.49 -5.02
N LEU A 278 -14.42 -6.89 -6.03
CA LEU A 278 -14.51 -6.13 -7.29
C LEU A 278 -15.15 -4.75 -7.09
N VAL A 279 -16.18 -4.65 -6.26
CA VAL A 279 -16.79 -3.37 -5.90
C VAL A 279 -15.77 -2.47 -5.19
N THR A 280 -14.99 -3.01 -4.24
CA THR A 280 -13.92 -2.28 -3.56
C THR A 280 -12.88 -1.75 -4.57
N VAL A 281 -12.41 -2.59 -5.50
CA VAL A 281 -11.46 -2.18 -6.55
C VAL A 281 -12.05 -1.09 -7.45
N GLY A 282 -13.30 -1.26 -7.89
CA GLY A 282 -14.02 -0.28 -8.69
C GLY A 282 -14.22 1.05 -7.98
N ALA A 283 -14.49 1.01 -6.67
CA ALA A 283 -14.64 2.18 -5.84
C ALA A 283 -13.33 2.95 -5.65
N VAL A 284 -12.19 2.27 -5.48
CA VAL A 284 -10.87 2.94 -5.48
C VAL A 284 -10.66 3.69 -6.80
N LEU A 285 -10.97 3.05 -7.94
CA LEU A 285 -10.90 3.70 -9.26
C LEU A 285 -11.79 4.95 -9.33
N VAL A 286 -13.03 4.85 -8.86
CA VAL A 286 -13.98 5.98 -8.81
C VAL A 286 -13.43 7.10 -7.93
N GLY A 287 -12.92 6.80 -6.74
CA GLY A 287 -12.30 7.77 -5.83
C GLY A 287 -11.11 8.50 -6.45
N VAL A 288 -10.19 7.75 -7.07
CA VAL A 288 -9.03 8.31 -7.78
C VAL A 288 -9.44 9.19 -8.96
N ARG A 289 -10.54 8.86 -9.64
CA ARG A 289 -11.11 9.71 -10.71
C ARG A 289 -11.80 10.96 -10.17
N LEU A 290 -12.53 10.84 -9.07
CA LEU A 290 -13.21 11.95 -8.39
C LEU A 290 -12.22 13.01 -7.90
N ALA A 291 -11.02 12.62 -7.47
CA ALA A 291 -9.98 13.55 -7.04
C ALA A 291 -9.57 14.58 -8.11
N ARG A 292 -9.82 14.31 -9.40
CA ARG A 292 -9.58 15.29 -10.49
C ARG A 292 -10.57 16.45 -10.47
N TYR A 293 -11.77 16.22 -9.95
CA TYR A 293 -12.84 17.20 -9.84
C TYR A 293 -12.89 17.81 -8.44
N PHE A 294 -12.52 17.03 -7.43
CA PHE A 294 -12.52 17.42 -6.03
C PHE A 294 -11.12 17.19 -5.41
N PRO A 295 -10.18 18.14 -5.55
CA PRO A 295 -8.80 17.98 -5.08
C PRO A 295 -8.66 18.17 -3.56
N TYR A 296 -9.63 17.69 -2.77
CA TYR A 296 -9.69 17.85 -1.33
C TYR A 296 -9.50 16.50 -0.64
N ALA A 297 -8.25 16.19 -0.25
CA ALA A 297 -7.95 14.93 0.42
C ALA A 297 -8.68 14.78 1.78
N LEU A 298 -8.90 15.91 2.47
CA LEU A 298 -9.70 15.96 3.69
C LEU A 298 -11.12 15.41 3.50
N ALA A 299 -11.78 15.73 2.38
CA ALA A 299 -13.13 15.24 2.12
C ALA A 299 -13.16 13.70 1.97
N GLY A 300 -12.19 13.13 1.25
CA GLY A 300 -12.06 11.69 1.11
C GLY A 300 -11.81 10.96 2.43
N LEU A 301 -10.91 11.50 3.27
CA LEU A 301 -10.64 10.95 4.61
C LEU A 301 -11.84 11.05 5.54
N LEU A 302 -12.58 12.18 5.51
CA LEU A 302 -13.78 12.35 6.31
C LEU A 302 -14.87 11.35 5.93
N VAL A 303 -15.12 11.15 4.63
CA VAL A 303 -16.10 10.14 4.17
C VAL A 303 -15.70 8.75 4.68
N ALA A 304 -14.43 8.37 4.52
CA ALA A 304 -13.96 7.07 4.95
C ALA A 304 -14.08 6.88 6.47
N VAL A 305 -13.68 7.88 7.27
CA VAL A 305 -13.72 7.77 8.73
C VAL A 305 -15.14 7.78 9.27
N VAL A 306 -16.04 8.60 8.70
CA VAL A 306 -17.43 8.66 9.15
C VAL A 306 -18.12 7.33 8.92
N VAL A 307 -17.89 6.69 7.77
CA VAL A 307 -18.45 5.36 7.50
C VAL A 307 -17.87 4.33 8.47
N SER A 308 -16.55 4.28 8.67
CA SER A 308 -15.91 3.36 9.61
C SER A 308 -16.29 3.59 11.07
N VAL A 309 -16.62 4.82 11.46
CA VAL A 309 -17.11 5.16 12.81
C VAL A 309 -18.56 4.75 12.97
N ALA A 310 -19.40 5.08 11.99
CA ALA A 310 -20.82 4.78 12.01
C ALA A 310 -21.06 3.27 12.17
N THR A 311 -20.33 2.43 11.43
CA THR A 311 -20.49 0.98 11.46
C THR A 311 -20.31 0.35 12.83
N VAL A 312 -19.44 0.93 13.66
CA VAL A 312 -19.16 0.42 15.01
C VAL A 312 -20.05 1.06 16.07
N TRP A 313 -20.46 2.31 15.89
CA TRP A 313 -21.32 3.01 16.84
C TRP A 313 -22.80 2.66 16.69
N PHE A 314 -23.25 2.43 15.46
CA PHE A 314 -24.63 2.11 15.09
C PHE A 314 -24.67 0.76 14.34
N PRO A 315 -24.38 -0.37 15.02
CA PRO A 315 -24.29 -1.67 14.35
C PRO A 315 -25.61 -2.07 13.69
N ASP A 316 -26.75 -1.88 14.36
CA ASP A 316 -28.06 -2.28 13.82
C ASP A 316 -28.46 -1.48 12.56
N GLU A 317 -28.12 -0.19 12.54
CA GLU A 317 -28.53 0.73 11.46
C GLU A 317 -27.54 0.76 10.30
N THR A 318 -26.24 0.66 10.59
CA THR A 318 -25.18 0.87 9.61
C THR A 318 -24.23 -0.31 9.45
N GLY A 319 -23.92 -1.06 10.52
CA GLY A 319 -23.12 -2.29 10.41
C GLY A 319 -23.89 -3.39 9.66
N ASP A 320 -25.04 -3.78 10.19
CA ASP A 320 -25.94 -4.79 9.66
C ASP A 320 -27.00 -4.18 8.73
N GLY A 321 -27.43 -2.95 9.00
CA GLY A 321 -28.44 -2.26 8.20
C GLY A 321 -27.96 -1.76 6.83
N ILE A 322 -26.66 -1.44 6.67
CA ILE A 322 -26.07 -1.08 5.37
C ILE A 322 -25.24 -2.26 4.83
N PRO A 323 -25.55 -2.75 3.61
CA PRO A 323 -24.80 -3.85 3.01
C PRO A 323 -23.29 -3.56 2.93
N LEU A 324 -22.47 -4.57 3.22
CA LEU A 324 -21.01 -4.48 3.22
C LEU A 324 -20.43 -3.86 1.93
N TRP A 325 -21.02 -4.16 0.76
CA TRP A 325 -20.55 -3.61 -0.52
C TRP A 325 -20.71 -2.09 -0.63
N VAL A 326 -21.75 -1.51 -0.02
CA VAL A 326 -21.95 -0.04 0.02
C VAL A 326 -20.87 0.58 0.90
N ARG A 327 -20.65 0.01 2.07
CA ARG A 327 -19.66 0.48 3.04
C ARG A 327 -18.24 0.39 2.47
N ALA A 328 -17.93 -0.75 1.87
CA ALA A 328 -16.70 -0.98 1.13
C ALA A 328 -16.50 0.05 0.01
N ALA A 329 -17.55 0.33 -0.77
CA ALA A 329 -17.48 1.33 -1.83
C ALA A 329 -17.20 2.73 -1.29
N LEU A 330 -17.88 3.16 -0.22
CA LEU A 330 -17.69 4.50 0.35
C LEU A 330 -16.29 4.69 0.94
N VAL A 331 -15.82 3.73 1.74
CA VAL A 331 -14.49 3.79 2.37
C VAL A 331 -13.39 3.70 1.31
N ALA A 332 -13.50 2.80 0.34
CA ALA A 332 -12.52 2.64 -0.73
C ALA A 332 -12.48 3.85 -1.67
N ALA A 333 -13.63 4.44 -2.01
CA ALA A 333 -13.69 5.66 -2.80
C ALA A 333 -13.11 6.86 -2.03
N GLY A 334 -13.46 7.02 -0.75
CA GLY A 334 -12.96 8.11 0.10
C GLY A 334 -11.45 8.05 0.28
N THR A 335 -10.91 6.88 0.64
CA THR A 335 -9.46 6.69 0.78
C THR A 335 -8.72 6.81 -0.55
N GLY A 336 -9.25 6.24 -1.65
CA GLY A 336 -8.68 6.39 -2.99
C GLY A 336 -8.65 7.85 -3.47
N MET A 337 -9.70 8.62 -3.19
CA MET A 337 -9.77 10.05 -3.46
C MET A 337 -8.74 10.83 -2.63
N ALA A 338 -8.60 10.52 -1.34
CA ALA A 338 -7.64 11.17 -0.46
C ALA A 338 -6.19 10.99 -0.92
N LEU A 339 -5.83 9.76 -1.31
CA LEU A 339 -4.50 9.45 -1.84
C LEU A 339 -4.25 10.15 -3.17
N ALA A 340 -5.23 10.15 -4.08
CA ALA A 340 -5.08 10.79 -5.39
C ALA A 340 -4.98 12.32 -5.30
N ALA A 341 -5.73 12.93 -4.38
CA ALA A 341 -5.70 14.37 -4.14
C ALA A 341 -4.40 14.85 -3.44
N SER A 342 -3.62 13.93 -2.88
CA SER A 342 -2.38 14.22 -2.15
C SER A 342 -1.11 13.74 -2.88
N LEU A 343 -1.22 13.38 -4.17
CA LEU A 343 -0.11 12.89 -4.98
C LEU A 343 1.10 13.84 -4.96
N PRO A 344 2.32 13.35 -4.66
CA PRO A 344 3.50 14.20 -4.59
C PRO A 344 4.08 14.48 -5.99
N GLY A 345 4.85 15.56 -6.10
CA GLY A 345 5.65 15.88 -7.27
C GLY A 345 6.88 14.98 -7.42
N SER A 346 7.43 14.46 -6.32
CA SER A 346 8.65 13.63 -6.31
C SER A 346 8.39 12.11 -6.33
N VAL A 347 9.13 11.40 -7.18
CA VAL A 347 9.13 9.92 -7.29
C VAL A 347 9.53 9.23 -5.98
N SER A 348 10.57 9.73 -5.30
CA SER A 348 11.07 9.10 -4.06
C SER A 348 10.04 9.16 -2.94
N ILE A 349 9.27 10.25 -2.89
CA ILE A 349 8.23 10.47 -1.88
C ILE A 349 6.99 9.66 -2.22
N ALA A 350 6.69 9.50 -3.51
CA ALA A 350 5.66 8.56 -3.95
C ALA A 350 5.98 7.12 -3.56
N ALA A 351 7.22 6.66 -3.79
CA ALA A 351 7.66 5.33 -3.40
C ALA A 351 7.59 5.14 -1.87
N LEU A 352 7.96 6.16 -1.10
CA LEU A 352 7.78 6.19 0.34
C LEU A 352 6.31 6.06 0.72
N GLY A 353 5.43 6.96 0.27
CA GLY A 353 4.03 6.96 0.67
C GLY A 353 3.23 5.73 0.18
N LEU A 354 3.60 5.12 -0.94
CA LEU A 354 2.99 3.86 -1.41
C LEU A 354 3.50 2.62 -0.67
N SER A 355 4.66 2.70 -0.01
CA SER A 355 5.19 1.60 0.80
C SER A 355 4.78 1.69 2.28
N VAL A 356 4.31 2.85 2.75
CA VAL A 356 3.82 3.09 4.12
C VAL A 356 2.62 2.24 4.54
N PRO A 357 1.61 1.94 3.69
CA PRO A 357 0.38 1.28 4.13
C PRO A 357 0.57 -0.03 4.88
N VAL A 358 1.47 -0.90 4.40
CA VAL A 358 1.69 -2.22 4.99
C VAL A 358 2.38 -2.13 6.38
N PRO A 359 3.49 -1.39 6.55
CA PRO A 359 4.05 -1.12 7.88
C PRO A 359 3.09 -0.41 8.83
N ALA A 360 2.31 0.57 8.35
CA ALA A 360 1.34 1.29 9.18
C ALA A 360 0.22 0.38 9.70
N ALA A 361 -0.20 -0.60 8.88
CA ALA A 361 -1.18 -1.60 9.28
C ALA A 361 -0.71 -2.48 10.45
N ALA A 362 0.60 -2.60 10.71
CA ALA A 362 1.11 -3.35 11.85
C ALA A 362 0.69 -2.71 13.19
N VAL A 363 0.76 -1.36 13.30
CA VAL A 363 0.33 -0.69 14.53
C VAL A 363 -1.17 -0.55 14.59
N ILE A 364 -1.79 -0.15 13.49
CA ILE A 364 -3.24 0.05 13.44
C ILE A 364 -3.96 -1.29 13.69
N GLY A 365 -3.42 -2.39 13.17
CA GLY A 365 -3.88 -3.73 13.50
C GLY A 365 -3.62 -4.15 14.93
N ALA A 366 -2.45 -3.84 15.49
CA ALA A 366 -2.19 -4.09 16.91
C ALA A 366 -3.20 -3.38 17.82
N VAL A 367 -3.58 -2.14 17.48
CA VAL A 367 -4.61 -1.35 18.18
C VAL A 367 -5.99 -2.00 18.02
N TRP A 368 -6.31 -2.50 16.83
CA TRP A 368 -7.61 -3.13 16.54
C TRP A 368 -7.85 -4.44 17.29
N VAL A 369 -6.79 -5.21 17.53
CA VAL A 369 -6.87 -6.53 18.19
C VAL A 369 -6.84 -6.41 19.73
N LEU A 370 -6.74 -5.20 20.28
CA LEU A 370 -6.78 -5.01 21.73
C LEU A 370 -8.10 -5.56 22.32
N PRO A 371 -8.05 -6.21 23.51
CA PRO A 371 -9.24 -6.70 24.19
C PRO A 371 -10.00 -5.54 24.85
N ALA A 372 -10.51 -4.62 24.04
CA ALA A 372 -11.23 -3.43 24.46
C ALA A 372 -12.53 -3.28 23.68
N ASP A 373 -13.44 -2.43 24.17
CA ASP A 373 -14.67 -2.11 23.45
C ASP A 373 -14.31 -1.45 22.10
N PRO A 374 -14.81 -1.99 20.97
CA PRO A 374 -14.49 -1.51 19.62
C PRO A 374 -14.82 -0.03 19.41
N ARG A 375 -15.75 0.54 20.18
CA ARG A 375 -16.09 1.98 20.11
C ARG A 375 -14.90 2.87 20.47
N TRP A 376 -14.12 2.50 21.48
CA TRP A 376 -12.94 3.26 21.89
C TRP A 376 -11.79 3.11 20.89
N ILE A 377 -11.62 1.90 20.32
CA ILE A 377 -10.62 1.63 19.28
C ILE A 377 -10.90 2.51 18.07
N VAL A 378 -12.14 2.52 17.60
CA VAL A 378 -12.58 3.34 16.46
C VAL A 378 -12.45 4.83 16.74
N LEU A 379 -12.74 5.29 17.95
CA LEU A 379 -12.54 6.70 18.32
C LEU A 379 -11.05 7.09 18.28
N ALA A 380 -10.16 6.23 18.76
CA ALA A 380 -8.72 6.47 18.69
C ALA A 380 -8.19 6.51 17.25
N LEU A 381 -8.68 5.61 16.38
CA LEU A 381 -8.38 5.64 14.95
C LEU A 381 -8.97 6.90 14.28
N ALA A 382 -10.19 7.29 14.63
CA ALA A 382 -10.82 8.50 14.10
C ALA A 382 -10.06 9.77 14.49
N ALA A 383 -9.54 9.84 15.72
CA ALA A 383 -8.67 10.94 16.16
C ALA A 383 -7.37 10.98 15.35
N THR A 384 -6.79 9.82 15.04
CA THR A 384 -5.60 9.69 14.17
C THR A 384 -5.90 10.21 12.76
N VAL A 385 -7.03 9.81 12.18
CA VAL A 385 -7.48 10.30 10.86
C VAL A 385 -7.74 11.81 10.90
N GLY A 386 -8.38 12.32 11.95
CA GLY A 386 -8.65 13.74 12.12
C GLY A 386 -7.37 14.57 12.18
N ALA A 387 -6.34 14.09 12.89
CA ALA A 387 -5.03 14.73 12.93
C ALA A 387 -4.35 14.73 11.56
N CYS A 388 -4.36 13.60 10.85
CA CYS A 388 -3.82 13.54 9.48
C CYS A 388 -4.60 14.43 8.51
N ALA A 389 -5.93 14.44 8.58
CA ALA A 389 -6.78 15.26 7.71
C ALA A 389 -6.57 16.76 7.94
N TRP A 390 -6.38 17.17 9.19
CA TRP A 390 -6.08 18.57 9.55
C TRP A 390 -4.78 19.05 8.92
N GLN A 391 -3.73 18.22 8.93
CA GLN A 391 -2.41 18.58 8.36
C GLN A 391 -2.39 18.57 6.83
N VAL A 392 -3.34 17.89 6.19
CA VAL A 392 -3.43 17.77 4.73
C VAL A 392 -4.27 18.90 4.08
N ARG A 393 -5.03 19.66 4.88
CA ARG A 393 -5.75 20.87 4.45
C ARG A 393 -4.79 21.90 3.86
#